data_AF-A0AAD2A3S7-F1
#
_entry.id   AF-A0AAD2A3S7-F1
#
_cell.length_a   1.000
_cell.length_b   1.000
_cell.length_c   1.000
_cell.angle_alpha   90.00
_cell.angle_beta   90.00
_cell.angle_gamma   90.00
#
_symmetry.space_group_name_H-M   'P 1'
#
loop_
_entity.id
_entity.type
_entity.pdbx_description
1 polymer ?
#
loop_
_entity_poly.entity_id
_entity_poly.type
_entity_poly.pdbx_seq_one_letter_code
_entity_poly.pdbx_strand_id
1 'polypeptide(L)'
;MIEALGKEKVQSGDVIAIDKASGKITKLGRSFSRSRDYDAMGPQTKFVQCPDGELQKRKEVVHSVTLHEIDVINSRTQGFLALFTGDTGEIRAEVREQIDTKRSTQYLMEYQSQYMFSEVSVGEEVEDEANAMVS
;
A
#
# COMPACT_ATOMS: atom_id res chain seq x y z
N MET A 1 -14.24 -15.15 10.24
CA MET A 1 -13.61 -14.65 11.48
C MET A 1 -13.37 -15.74 12.52
N ILE A 2 -14.35 -16.62 12.80
CA ILE A 2 -14.20 -17.70 13.80
C ILE A 2 -12.99 -18.61 13.49
N GLU A 3 -12.80 -19.00 12.24
CA GLU A 3 -11.65 -19.83 11.83
C GLU A 3 -10.29 -19.14 12.04
N ALA A 4 -10.21 -17.83 11.79
CA ALA A 4 -8.99 -17.05 11.99
C ALA A 4 -8.62 -16.95 13.49
N LEU A 5 -9.62 -16.84 14.37
CA LEU A 5 -9.41 -16.89 15.82
C LEU A 5 -8.88 -18.26 16.26
N GLY A 6 -9.44 -19.34 15.70
CA GLY A 6 -8.98 -20.70 15.95
C GLY A 6 -7.53 -20.92 15.48
N LYS A 7 -7.18 -20.41 14.29
CA LYS A 7 -5.83 -20.50 13.72
C LYS A 7 -4.77 -19.81 14.59
N GLU A 8 -5.07 -18.61 15.09
CA GLU A 8 -4.18 -17.83 15.96
C GLU A 8 -4.21 -18.25 17.44
N LYS A 9 -5.05 -19.24 17.79
CA LYS A 9 -5.29 -19.75 19.15
C LYS A 9 -5.55 -18.63 20.14
N VAL A 10 -6.48 -17.73 19.79
CA VAL A 10 -6.84 -16.58 20.63
C VAL A 10 -7.61 -17.07 21.85
N GLN A 11 -7.17 -16.65 23.03
CA GLN A 11 -7.83 -16.94 24.31
C GLN A 11 -8.27 -15.66 25.01
N SER A 12 -9.18 -15.80 25.99
CA SER A 12 -9.56 -14.68 26.86
C SER A 12 -8.35 -14.11 27.59
N GLY A 13 -8.12 -12.80 27.45
CA GLY A 13 -6.96 -12.11 28.03
C GLY A 13 -5.84 -11.81 27.04
N ASP A 14 -5.92 -12.31 25.80
CA ASP A 14 -5.01 -11.92 24.72
C ASP A 14 -5.41 -10.56 24.12
N VAL A 15 -4.40 -9.77 23.78
CA VAL A 15 -4.52 -8.50 23.06
C VAL A 15 -4.35 -8.79 21.57
N ILE A 16 -5.37 -8.48 20.78
CA ILE A 16 -5.41 -8.74 19.34
C ILE A 16 -5.67 -7.47 18.55
N ALA A 17 -5.09 -7.39 17.35
CA ALA A 17 -5.43 -6.40 16.33
C ALA A 17 -6.21 -7.08 15.21
N ILE A 18 -7.34 -6.49 14.84
CA ILE A 18 -8.20 -6.97 13.76
C ILE A 18 -8.23 -5.91 12.67
N ASP A 19 -7.79 -6.28 11.48
CA ASP A 19 -8.03 -5.47 10.29
C ASP A 19 -9.42 -5.79 9.73
N LYS A 20 -10.30 -4.79 9.72
CA LYS A 20 -11.69 -4.93 9.29
C LYS A 20 -11.80 -5.22 7.78
N ALA A 21 -10.88 -4.71 6.97
CA ALA A 21 -10.95 -4.87 5.52
C ALA A 21 -10.46 -6.26 5.09
N SER A 22 -9.32 -6.71 5.61
CA SER A 22 -8.76 -8.02 5.27
C SER A 22 -9.31 -9.18 6.11
N GLY A 23 -9.93 -8.88 7.27
CA GLY A 23 -10.33 -9.90 8.25
C GLY A 23 -9.16 -10.58 8.94
N LYS A 24 -7.92 -10.08 8.75
CA LYS A 24 -6.71 -10.62 9.38
C LYS A 24 -6.70 -10.31 10.87
N ILE A 25 -6.45 -11.34 11.67
CA ILE A 25 -6.30 -11.25 13.11
C ILE A 25 -4.83 -11.42 13.45
N THR A 26 -4.28 -10.49 14.22
CA THR A 26 -2.87 -10.53 14.66
C THR A 26 -2.84 -10.50 16.18
N LYS A 27 -2.27 -11.54 16.80
CA LYS A 27 -2.08 -11.58 18.25
C LYS A 27 -0.86 -10.74 18.64
N LEU A 28 -1.08 -9.63 19.35
CA LEU A 28 -0.02 -8.74 19.81
C LEU A 28 0.66 -9.30 21.06
N GLY A 29 -0.11 -9.94 21.94
CA GLY A 29 0.41 -10.55 23.16
C GLY A 29 -0.68 -10.85 24.17
N ARG A 30 -0.30 -11.05 25.42
CA ARG A 30 -1.21 -11.26 26.56
C ARG A 30 -1.22 -10.04 27.46
N SER A 31 -2.40 -9.67 27.96
CA SER A 31 -2.55 -8.55 28.88
C SER A 31 -1.81 -8.79 30.21
N PHE A 32 -1.19 -7.75 30.75
CA PHE A 32 -0.51 -7.82 32.06
C PHE A 32 -1.47 -8.18 33.21
N SER A 33 -2.74 -7.78 33.13
CA SER A 33 -3.75 -8.02 34.17
C SER A 33 -4.08 -9.51 34.40
N ARG A 34 -3.93 -10.36 33.38
CA ARG A 34 -4.16 -11.81 33.45
C ARG A 34 -2.89 -12.67 33.38
N SER A 35 -1.72 -12.03 33.54
CA SER A 35 -0.43 -12.72 33.46
C SER A 35 -0.17 -13.70 34.62
N ARG A 36 -0.82 -13.48 35.77
CA ARG A 36 -0.58 -14.22 37.02
C ARG A 36 -1.33 -15.56 37.13
N ASP A 37 -2.35 -15.80 36.31
CA ASP A 37 -3.20 -16.99 36.41
C ASP A 37 -2.56 -18.25 35.78
N TYR A 38 -1.42 -18.10 35.10
CA TYR A 38 -0.73 -19.20 34.42
C TYR A 38 0.78 -19.14 34.74
N ASP A 39 1.22 -20.02 35.64
CA ASP A 39 2.62 -20.16 36.08
C ASP A 39 3.52 -20.84 35.02
N ALA A 40 2.92 -21.66 34.14
CA ALA A 40 3.59 -22.32 33.03
C ALA A 40 3.46 -21.53 31.71
N MET A 41 4.07 -20.34 31.64
CA MET A 41 4.12 -19.59 30.38
C MET A 41 5.25 -20.12 29.49
N GLY A 42 4.92 -20.50 28.25
CA GLY A 42 5.93 -20.85 27.25
C GLY A 42 6.86 -19.67 26.95
N PRO A 43 8.12 -19.90 26.52
CA PRO A 43 9.15 -18.87 26.33
C PRO A 43 8.82 -17.79 25.27
N GLN A 44 7.63 -17.84 24.64
CA GLN A 44 7.20 -16.92 23.58
C GLN A 44 6.04 -16.00 23.95
N THR A 45 5.54 -16.00 25.18
CA THR A 45 4.44 -15.11 25.57
C THR A 45 4.93 -13.67 25.76
N LYS A 46 4.66 -12.81 24.78
CA LYS A 46 4.88 -11.36 24.91
C LYS A 46 3.74 -10.75 25.73
N PHE A 47 4.07 -10.05 26.81
CA PHE A 47 3.11 -9.28 27.58
C PHE A 47 2.99 -7.87 27.03
N VAL A 48 1.76 -7.43 26.81
CA VAL A 48 1.45 -6.12 26.22
C VAL A 48 0.43 -5.41 27.10
N GLN A 49 0.57 -4.10 27.25
CA GLN A 49 -0.41 -3.29 27.95
C GLN A 49 -1.74 -3.30 27.19
N CYS A 50 -2.85 -3.21 27.93
CA CYS A 50 -4.15 -3.03 27.30
C CYS A 50 -4.10 -1.74 26.46
N PRO A 51 -4.46 -1.79 25.18
CA PRO A 51 -4.47 -0.59 24.34
C PRO A 51 -5.51 0.39 24.89
N ASP A 52 -5.08 1.64 25.04
CA ASP A 52 -5.93 2.74 25.50
C ASP A 52 -6.49 3.55 24.31
N GLY A 53 -7.64 4.18 24.52
CA GLY A 53 -8.31 5.01 23.51
C GLY A 53 -9.41 4.27 22.73
N GLU A 54 -9.70 4.76 21.52
CA GLU A 54 -10.76 4.21 20.68
C GLU A 54 -10.39 2.82 20.12
N LEU A 55 -11.34 1.88 20.19
CA LEU A 55 -11.14 0.51 19.73
C LEU A 55 -10.98 0.41 18.20
N GLN A 56 -11.61 1.30 17.44
CA GLN A 56 -11.57 1.30 15.98
C GLN A 56 -10.89 2.58 15.48
N LYS A 57 -9.67 2.43 14.96
CA LYS A 57 -8.91 3.54 14.36
C LYS A 57 -8.64 3.27 12.88
N ARG A 58 -8.79 4.30 12.03
CA ARG A 58 -8.32 4.24 10.64
C ARG A 58 -6.82 4.52 10.62
N LYS A 59 -6.04 3.52 10.20
CA LYS A 59 -4.59 3.64 10.03
C LYS A 59 -4.27 3.58 8.54
N GLU A 60 -3.57 4.59 8.05
CA GLU A 60 -2.97 4.56 6.71
C GLU A 60 -1.63 3.84 6.77
N VAL A 61 -1.40 2.92 5.83
CA VAL A 61 -0.14 2.18 5.73
C VAL A 61 0.40 2.39 4.32
N VAL A 62 1.45 3.20 4.22
CA VAL A 62 2.15 3.46 2.98
C VAL A 62 3.24 2.40 2.81
N HIS A 63 3.23 1.71 1.66
CA HIS A 63 4.26 0.76 1.29
C HIS A 63 4.95 1.27 0.03
N SER A 64 6.27 1.36 0.07
CA SER A 64 7.08 1.69 -1.11
C SER A 64 7.42 0.40 -1.85
N VAL A 65 7.06 0.33 -3.13
CA VAL A 65 7.31 -0.83 -3.99
C VAL A 65 8.07 -0.37 -5.23
N THR A 66 9.04 -1.17 -5.66
CA THR A 66 9.83 -0.92 -6.88
C THR A 66 9.12 -1.46 -8.12
N LEU A 67 9.44 -0.92 -9.31
CA LEU A 67 8.90 -1.45 -10.57
C LEU A 67 9.23 -2.94 -10.77
N HIS A 68 10.44 -3.35 -10.39
CA HIS A 68 10.85 -4.75 -10.49
C HIS A 68 9.96 -5.67 -9.65
N GLU A 69 9.62 -5.27 -8.42
CA GLU A 69 8.73 -6.07 -7.57
C GLU A 69 7.33 -6.22 -8.20
N ILE A 70 6.81 -5.14 -8.79
CA ILE A 70 5.52 -5.15 -9.49
C ILE A 70 5.59 -6.11 -10.70
N ASP A 71 6.66 -6.04 -11.48
CA ASP A 71 6.85 -6.91 -12.64
C ASP A 71 6.91 -8.39 -12.24
N VAL A 72 7.69 -8.72 -11.21
CA VAL A 72 7.84 -10.11 -10.73
C VAL A 72 6.51 -10.64 -10.20
N ILE A 73 5.77 -9.86 -9.41
CA ILE A 73 4.46 -10.24 -8.86
C ILE A 73 3.46 -10.56 -9.98
N ASN A 74 3.43 -9.74 -11.03
CA ASN A 74 2.49 -9.91 -12.15
C ASN A 74 2.94 -10.93 -13.19
N SER A 75 4.20 -11.35 -13.18
CA SER A 75 4.74 -12.32 -14.15
C SER A 75 4.23 -13.76 -13.94
N ARG A 76 3.83 -14.13 -12.72
CA ARG A 76 3.49 -15.52 -12.36
C ARG A 76 2.59 -15.65 -11.12
N THR A 77 1.94 -16.80 -10.96
CA THR A 77 0.98 -17.09 -9.87
C THR A 77 1.58 -17.05 -8.46
N GLN A 78 2.89 -17.33 -8.31
CA GLN A 78 3.62 -17.22 -7.03
C GLN A 78 4.69 -16.12 -7.06
N GLY A 79 4.44 -15.01 -7.76
CA GLY A 79 5.40 -13.93 -7.93
C GLY A 79 5.84 -13.29 -6.61
N PHE A 80 4.96 -13.23 -5.60
CA PHE A 80 5.32 -12.73 -4.27
C PHE A 80 6.43 -13.56 -3.59
N LEU A 81 6.37 -14.89 -3.70
CA LEU A 81 7.38 -15.75 -3.07
C LEU A 81 8.73 -15.66 -3.80
N ALA A 82 8.69 -15.50 -5.13
CA ALA A 82 9.87 -15.33 -5.96
C ALA A 82 10.74 -14.12 -5.56
N LEU A 83 10.13 -13.07 -5.00
CA LEU A 83 10.86 -11.91 -4.47
C LEU A 83 11.82 -12.29 -3.33
N PHE A 84 11.46 -13.30 -2.53
CA PHE A 84 12.27 -13.74 -1.39
C PHE A 84 13.19 -14.91 -1.74
N THR A 85 12.79 -15.77 -2.67
CA THR A 85 13.57 -16.96 -3.04
C THR A 85 14.61 -16.69 -4.13
N GLY A 86 14.49 -15.57 -4.87
CA GLY A 86 15.37 -15.23 -5.98
C GLY A 86 15.08 -15.98 -7.29
N ASP A 87 14.06 -16.85 -7.31
CA ASP A 87 13.60 -17.58 -8.50
C ASP A 87 12.64 -16.73 -9.36
N THR A 88 13.08 -15.52 -9.70
CA THR A 88 12.28 -14.56 -10.48
C THR A 88 12.27 -14.94 -11.96
N GLY A 89 13.39 -15.47 -12.45
CA GLY A 89 13.61 -15.78 -13.87
C GLY A 89 13.57 -14.53 -14.76
N GLU A 90 13.56 -14.74 -16.07
CA GLU A 90 13.37 -13.65 -17.03
C GLU A 90 11.91 -13.22 -17.11
N ILE A 91 11.69 -11.91 -17.05
CA ILE A 91 10.36 -11.31 -17.15
C ILE A 91 10.10 -10.95 -18.61
N ARG A 92 9.00 -11.44 -19.16
CA ARG A 92 8.56 -11.14 -20.53
C ARG A 92 8.36 -9.64 -20.71
N ALA A 93 8.82 -9.11 -21.85
CA ALA A 93 8.69 -7.69 -22.19
C ALA A 93 7.22 -7.21 -22.15
N GLU A 94 6.29 -8.06 -22.60
CA GLU A 94 4.84 -7.77 -22.57
C GLU A 94 4.33 -7.39 -21.17
N VAL A 95 4.83 -8.04 -20.11
CA VAL A 95 4.41 -7.74 -18.74
C VAL A 95 4.92 -6.37 -18.33
N ARG A 96 6.20 -6.06 -18.63
CA ARG A 96 6.80 -4.76 -18.30
C ARG A 96 6.06 -3.62 -19.01
N GLU A 97 5.78 -3.77 -20.30
CA GLU A 97 5.06 -2.77 -21.07
C GLU A 97 3.64 -2.53 -20.55
N GLN A 98 2.94 -3.60 -20.15
CA GLN A 98 1.62 -3.49 -19.52
C GLN A 98 1.68 -2.74 -18.18
N ILE A 99 2.69 -3.00 -17.35
CA ILE A 99 2.88 -2.32 -16.07
C ILE A 99 3.25 -0.84 -16.28
N ASP A 100 4.16 -0.56 -17.21
CA ASP A 100 4.56 0.81 -17.55
C ASP A 100 3.39 1.63 -18.10
N THR A 101 2.56 1.03 -18.96
CA THR A 101 1.34 1.66 -19.48
C THR A 101 0.33 1.94 -18.36
N LYS A 102 0.09 0.97 -17.47
CA LYS A 102 -0.82 1.16 -16.33
C LYS A 102 -0.32 2.25 -15.37
N ARG A 103 0.98 2.27 -15.07
CA ARG A 103 1.57 3.27 -14.18
C ARG A 103 1.50 4.66 -14.79
N SER A 104 1.91 4.81 -16.05
CA SER A 104 1.90 6.10 -16.74
C SER A 104 0.48 6.66 -16.88
N THR A 105 -0.49 5.84 -17.25
CA THR A 105 -1.90 6.26 -17.31
C THR A 105 -2.44 6.68 -15.95
N GLN A 106 -2.15 5.92 -14.88
CA GLN A 106 -2.57 6.29 -13.53
C GLN A 106 -1.93 7.59 -13.07
N TYR A 107 -0.64 7.78 -13.32
CA TYR A 107 0.07 9.02 -13.04
C TYR A 107 -0.55 10.21 -13.79
N LEU A 108 -0.83 10.08 -15.09
CA LEU A 108 -1.46 11.14 -15.87
C LEU A 108 -2.87 11.49 -15.35
N MET A 109 -3.65 10.51 -14.91
CA MET A 109 -4.96 10.75 -14.31
C MET A 109 -4.86 11.45 -12.95
N GLU A 110 -3.96 11.00 -12.08
CA GLU A 110 -3.77 11.55 -10.74
C GLU A 110 -3.27 13.00 -10.78
N TYR A 111 -2.39 13.31 -11.73
CA TYR A 111 -1.80 14.64 -11.91
C TYR A 111 -2.49 15.47 -13.00
N GLN A 112 -3.63 15.02 -13.54
CA GLN A 112 -4.38 15.72 -14.59
C GLN A 112 -4.71 17.16 -14.20
N SER A 113 -5.12 17.39 -12.95
CA SER A 113 -5.44 18.72 -12.42
C SER A 113 -4.24 19.65 -12.31
N GLN A 114 -3.03 19.10 -12.16
CA GLN A 114 -1.79 19.87 -12.01
C GLN A 114 -1.18 20.25 -13.37
N TYR A 115 -1.29 19.39 -14.38
CA TYR A 115 -0.74 19.62 -15.72
C TYR A 115 -1.71 20.32 -16.68
N MET A 116 -3.03 20.20 -16.49
CA MET A 116 -4.03 20.81 -17.37
C MET A 116 -4.36 22.27 -17.02
N PHE A 117 -3.79 22.83 -15.95
CA PHE A 117 -4.10 24.19 -15.47
C PHE A 117 -3.06 25.26 -15.87
N SER A 118 -2.17 24.99 -16.82
CA SER A 118 -1.52 26.08 -17.55
C SER A 118 -2.52 26.60 -18.59
N GLU A 119 -3.36 27.55 -18.21
CA GLU A 119 -4.00 28.43 -19.20
C GLU A 119 -2.87 29.10 -19.98
N VAL A 120 -2.60 28.61 -21.20
CA VAL A 120 -1.91 29.44 -22.18
C VAL A 120 -2.89 30.57 -22.46
N SER A 121 -2.59 31.76 -21.95
CA SER A 121 -3.25 32.99 -22.36
C SER A 121 -2.99 33.16 -23.86
N VAL A 122 -3.87 32.60 -24.68
CA VAL A 122 -3.95 32.90 -26.12
C VAL A 122 -4.54 34.31 -26.19
N GLY A 123 -3.66 35.30 -26.15
CA GLY A 123 -4.03 36.71 -26.14
C GLY A 123 -2.86 37.55 -26.62
N GLU A 124 -2.59 37.48 -27.92
CA GLU A 124 -2.37 38.65 -28.79
C GLU A 124 -2.23 38.13 -30.23
N GLU A 125 -3.29 38.36 -31.01
CA GLU A 125 -3.34 38.14 -32.45
C GLU A 125 -2.37 39.12 -33.14
N VAL A 126 -1.77 38.65 -34.24
CA VAL A 126 -0.82 39.38 -35.07
C VAL A 126 -1.61 40.21 -36.10
N GLU A 127 -1.74 41.52 -35.90
CA GLU A 127 -2.07 42.55 -36.90
C GLU A 127 -1.30 43.82 -36.45
N ASP A 128 -0.27 44.35 -37.11
CA ASP A 128 -0.24 44.94 -38.44
C ASP A 128 1.22 45.09 -38.95
N GLU A 129 1.57 44.41 -40.05
CA GLU A 129 2.62 44.88 -40.98
C GLU A 129 1.94 45.61 -42.15
N ALA A 130 1.56 46.89 -41.99
CA ALA A 130 1.17 47.72 -43.14
C ALA A 130 1.07 49.24 -42.89
N ASN A 131 1.93 49.90 -42.09
CA ASN A 131 2.16 51.35 -42.30
C ASN A 131 3.35 51.94 -41.53
N ALA A 132 4.56 51.84 -42.10
CA ALA A 132 5.67 52.76 -41.79
C ALA A 132 6.67 52.82 -42.97
N MET A 133 6.16 53.04 -44.17
CA MET A 133 6.96 53.48 -45.32
C MET A 133 6.25 54.64 -46.03
N VAL A 134 5.91 55.71 -45.30
CA VAL A 134 5.79 57.06 -45.88
C VAL A 134 6.10 58.09 -44.78
N SER A 135 7.29 58.68 -44.90
CA SER A 135 7.73 60.05 -44.57
C SER A 135 9.13 60.08 -43.96
#